data_AF-A0ABC8JJC7-F1
#
_entry.id   AF-A0ABC8JJC7-F1
#
_cell.length_a   1.000
_cell.length_b   1.000
_cell.length_c   1.000
_cell.angle_alpha   90.00
_cell.angle_beta   90.00
_cell.angle_gamma   90.00
#
_symmetry.space_group_name_H-M   'P 1'
#
loop_
_entity.id
_entity.type
_entity.pdbx_description
1 polymer ?
#
loop_
_entity_poly.entity_id
_entity_poly.type
_entity_poly.pdbx_seq_one_letter_code
_entity_poly.pdbx_strand_id
1 'polypeptide(L)'
;IAYFDCIATIDDVKLGTEWYFIACKDCQTKLNQGPTTFICPKCRNENATAIAIFRVELSVYDNEEQSMFIILGDAGKELTGRRETELIDKYAE
;
A
#
# COMPACT_ATOMS: atom_id res chain seq x y z
N ILE A 1 9.44 1.99 20.55
CA ILE A 1 8.24 1.76 19.70
C ILE A 1 7.09 1.50 20.66
N ALA A 2 5.96 2.16 20.49
CA ALA A 2 4.76 1.94 21.31
C ALA A 2 3.73 1.17 20.46
N TYR A 3 3.01 0.24 21.10
CA TYR A 3 1.97 -0.58 20.50
C TYR A 3 0.70 -0.43 21.31
N PHE A 4 -0.45 -0.46 20.65
CA PHE A 4 -1.76 -0.48 21.28
C PHE A 4 -2.71 -1.33 20.45
N ASP A 5 -3.72 -1.90 21.12
CA ASP A 5 -4.80 -2.62 20.50
C ASP A 5 -6.10 -1.81 20.68
N CYS A 6 -6.93 -1.76 19.64
CA CYS A 6 -8.24 -1.12 19.70
C CYS A 6 -9.26 -1.92 18.90
N ILE A 7 -10.54 -1.80 19.25
CA ILE A 7 -11.66 -2.31 18.47
C ILE A 7 -12.42 -1.09 17.95
N ALA A 8 -12.46 -0.94 16.64
CA ALA A 8 -13.14 0.15 15.97
C ALA A 8 -13.79 -0.35 14.67
N THR A 9 -14.79 0.36 14.19
CA THR A 9 -15.46 0.06 12.92
C THR A 9 -14.82 0.90 11.82
N ILE A 10 -14.63 0.31 10.64
CA ILE A 10 -14.23 1.08 9.45
C ILE A 10 -15.41 1.96 9.05
N ASP A 11 -15.21 3.28 9.13
CA ASP A 11 -16.23 4.27 8.82
C ASP A 11 -16.22 4.63 7.33
N ASP A 12 -15.04 4.94 6.77
CA ASP A 12 -14.84 5.20 5.35
C ASP A 12 -13.44 4.75 4.86
N VAL A 13 -13.33 4.55 3.55
CA VAL A 13 -12.06 4.33 2.87
C VAL A 13 -11.77 5.50 1.95
N LYS A 14 -10.65 6.17 2.17
CA LYS A 14 -10.34 7.41 1.46
C LYS A 14 -10.22 7.18 -0.04
N LEU A 15 -11.15 7.77 -0.78
CA LEU A 15 -11.16 7.75 -2.23
C LEU A 15 -10.15 8.78 -2.78
N GLY A 16 -9.50 8.45 -3.90
CA GLY A 16 -8.60 9.36 -4.62
C GLY A 16 -7.14 9.40 -4.16
N THR A 17 -6.76 8.67 -3.09
CA THR A 17 -5.35 8.37 -2.82
C THR A 17 -4.87 7.20 -3.67
N GLU A 18 -3.56 7.07 -3.91
CA GLU A 18 -3.03 5.82 -4.48
C GLU A 18 -3.21 4.70 -3.44
N TRP A 19 -4.07 3.71 -3.75
CA TRP A 19 -4.34 2.55 -2.88
C TRP A 19 -3.18 1.55 -2.82
N TYR A 20 -2.11 1.86 -3.52
CA TYR A 20 -0.92 1.04 -3.63
C TYR A 20 0.30 1.92 -3.91
N PHE A 21 1.48 1.37 -3.68
CA PHE A 21 2.73 1.93 -4.20
C PHE A 21 3.52 0.84 -4.91
N ILE A 22 4.33 1.26 -5.88
CA ILE A 22 5.21 0.35 -6.61
C ILE A 22 6.48 0.10 -5.78
N ALA A 23 6.74 -1.17 -5.50
CA ALA A 23 7.83 -1.61 -4.63
C ALA A 23 8.71 -2.66 -5.31
N CYS A 24 9.94 -2.77 -4.83
CA CYS A 24 10.88 -3.78 -5.29
C CYS A 24 10.40 -5.16 -4.89
N LYS A 25 10.30 -6.09 -5.84
CA LYS A 25 9.95 -7.48 -5.58
C LYS A 25 10.84 -8.15 -4.53
N ASP A 26 12.13 -7.80 -4.52
CA ASP A 26 13.13 -8.49 -3.68
C ASP A 26 13.23 -7.94 -2.25
N CYS A 27 12.93 -6.65 -2.05
CA CYS A 27 13.16 -5.99 -0.75
C CYS A 27 12.03 -5.08 -0.26
N GLN A 28 10.92 -5.04 -1.01
CA GLN A 28 9.69 -4.27 -0.73
C GLN A 28 9.88 -2.76 -0.52
N THR A 29 11.05 -2.22 -0.84
CA THR A 29 11.29 -0.77 -0.80
C THR A 29 10.60 -0.10 -1.99
N LYS A 30 9.96 1.05 -1.76
CA LYS A 30 9.36 1.87 -2.83
C LYS A 30 10.38 2.11 -3.94
N LEU A 31 9.98 1.84 -5.18
CA LEU A 31 10.83 2.05 -6.35
C LEU A 31 10.76 3.50 -6.81
N ASN A 32 11.87 3.97 -7.36
CA ASN A 32 11.92 5.22 -8.11
C ASN A 32 11.63 4.92 -9.59
N GLN A 33 10.91 5.82 -10.25
CA GLN A 33 10.66 5.69 -11.69
C GLN A 33 11.85 6.29 -12.46
N GLY A 34 12.49 5.46 -13.28
CA GLY A 34 13.41 5.91 -14.32
C GLY A 34 12.67 6.20 -15.63
N PRO A 35 13.38 6.57 -16.72
CA PRO A 35 12.74 6.87 -18.00
C PRO A 35 11.93 5.69 -18.58
N THR A 36 12.43 4.47 -18.41
CA THR A 36 11.82 3.24 -18.94
C THR A 36 11.92 2.05 -17.97
N THR A 37 12.53 2.24 -16.80
CA THR A 37 12.79 1.19 -15.82
C THR A 37 12.41 1.62 -14.42
N PHE A 38 12.27 0.66 -13.51
CA PHE A 38 12.18 0.95 -12.09
C PHE A 38 13.54 0.79 -11.41
N ILE A 39 13.89 1.74 -10.56
CA ILE A 39 15.17 1.78 -9.85
C ILE A 39 14.92 1.50 -8.37
N CYS A 40 15.55 0.45 -7.84
CA CYS A 40 15.52 0.15 -6.42
C CYS A 40 16.70 0.82 -5.71
N PRO A 41 16.47 1.82 -4.83
CA PRO A 41 17.57 2.51 -4.13
C PRO A 41 18.25 1.61 -3.10
N LYS A 42 17.52 0.68 -2.49
CA LYS A 42 18.03 -0.25 -1.48
C LYS A 42 18.89 -1.36 -2.09
N CYS A 43 18.41 -2.00 -3.15
CA CYS A 43 19.16 -3.05 -3.87
C CYS A 43 20.22 -2.48 -4.82
N ARG A 44 20.19 -1.17 -5.12
CA ARG A 44 21.01 -0.52 -6.17
C ARG A 44 20.84 -1.20 -7.53
N ASN A 45 19.61 -1.62 -7.84
CA ASN A 45 19.25 -2.24 -9.11
C ASN A 45 18.50 -1.23 -9.98
N GLU A 46 19.07 -0.85 -11.12
CA GLU A 46 18.50 0.12 -12.07
C GLU A 46 17.41 -0.47 -12.98
N ASN A 47 17.23 -1.80 -12.94
CA ASN A 47 16.19 -2.53 -13.65
C ASN A 47 15.47 -3.50 -12.71
N ALA A 48 14.92 -2.94 -11.62
CA ALA A 48 14.23 -3.69 -10.59
C ALA A 48 12.88 -4.21 -11.07
N THR A 49 12.54 -5.44 -10.69
CA THR A 49 11.18 -5.97 -10.86
C THR A 49 10.24 -5.31 -9.86
N ALA A 50 9.12 -4.81 -10.36
CA ALA A 50 8.08 -4.15 -9.59
C ALA A 50 7.01 -5.13 -9.09
N ILE A 51 6.50 -4.85 -7.90
CA ILE A 51 5.23 -5.37 -7.37
C ILE A 51 4.41 -4.19 -6.84
N ALA A 52 3.09 -4.27 -6.89
CA ALA A 52 2.22 -3.33 -6.20
C ALA A 52 2.04 -3.80 -4.75
N ILE A 53 2.22 -2.89 -3.79
CA ILE A 53 1.94 -3.14 -2.37
C ILE A 53 0.78 -2.25 -1.96
N PHE A 54 -0.25 -2.82 -1.32
CA PHE A 54 -1.38 -2.05 -0.82
C PHE A 54 -0.95 -0.97 0.18
N ARG A 55 -1.57 0.20 0.07
CA ARG A 55 -1.51 1.31 1.01
C ARG A 55 -2.89 1.94 1.07
N VAL A 56 -3.71 1.48 2.00
CA VAL A 56 -5.09 1.94 2.15
C VAL A 56 -5.16 2.90 3.32
N GLU A 57 -5.58 4.13 3.05
CA GLU A 57 -5.94 5.10 4.08
C GLU A 57 -7.42 4.92 4.43
N LEU A 58 -7.71 4.69 5.71
CA LEU A 58 -9.06 4.44 6.18
C LEU A 58 -9.35 5.22 7.46
N SER A 59 -10.60 5.66 7.60
CA SER A 59 -11.10 6.20 8.86
C SER A 59 -11.72 5.07 9.68
N VAL A 60 -11.44 5.08 10.98
CA VAL A 60 -12.06 4.19 11.95
C VAL A 60 -12.77 5.01 13.01
N TYR A 61 -13.84 4.44 13.54
CA TYR A 61 -14.65 5.04 14.60
C TYR A 61 -14.91 4.01 15.69
N ASP A 62 -14.67 4.38 16.95
CA ASP A 62 -14.79 3.49 18.12
C ASP A 62 -16.02 3.75 18.99
N ASN A 63 -16.96 4.58 18.51
CA ASN A 63 -18.13 5.12 19.22
C ASN A 63 -17.88 6.38 20.06
N GLU A 64 -16.63 6.84 20.17
CA GLU A 64 -16.29 8.10 20.84
C GLU A 64 -15.55 9.05 19.90
N GLU A 65 -14.50 8.58 19.24
CA GLU A 65 -13.63 9.37 18.37
C GLU A 65 -13.38 8.70 17.02
N GLN A 66 -13.06 9.52 16.01
CA GLN A 66 -12.66 9.08 14.69
C GLN A 66 -11.14 9.23 14.54
N SER A 67 -10.49 8.23 13.93
CA SER A 67 -9.05 8.25 13.65
C SER A 67 -8.73 7.76 12.24
N MET A 68 -7.53 8.06 11.75
CA MET A 68 -7.05 7.67 10.42
C MET A 68 -5.93 6.66 10.52
N PHE A 69 -6.12 5.49 9.91
CA PHE A 69 -5.15 4.40 9.88
C PHE A 69 -4.65 4.20 8.44
N ILE A 70 -3.42 3.69 8.34
CA ILE A 70 -2.84 3.28 7.06
C ILE A 70 -2.56 1.79 7.14
N ILE A 71 -3.27 1.00 6.33
CA ILE A 71 -3.03 -0.43 6.21
C ILE A 71 -2.07 -0.68 5.03
N LEU A 72 -1.05 -1.49 5.28
CA LEU A 72 0.02 -1.80 4.32
C LEU A 72 0.06 -3.29 3.99
N GLY A 73 0.39 -3.62 2.75
CA GLY A 73 0.69 -4.99 2.30
C GLY A 73 -0.49 -5.95 2.45
N ASP A 74 -0.22 -7.12 3.03
CA ASP A 74 -1.17 -8.25 3.10
C ASP A 74 -2.49 -7.87 3.80
N ALA A 75 -2.45 -7.01 4.82
CA ALA A 75 -3.66 -6.56 5.49
C ALA A 75 -4.58 -5.74 4.55
N GLY A 76 -4.03 -5.08 3.52
CA GLY A 76 -4.82 -4.43 2.48
C GLY A 76 -5.51 -5.42 1.53
N LYS A 77 -4.88 -6.57 1.28
CA LYS A 77 -5.49 -7.69 0.55
C LYS A 77 -6.64 -8.31 1.33
N GLU A 78 -6.46 -8.52 2.63
CA GLU A 78 -7.53 -9.03 3.51
C GLU A 78 -8.73 -8.07 3.55
N LEU A 79 -8.46 -6.76 3.61
CA LEU A 79 -9.50 -5.74 3.59
C LEU A 79 -10.26 -5.70 2.26
N THR A 80 -9.55 -5.73 1.13
CA THR A 80 -10.17 -5.52 -0.19
C THR A 80 -10.66 -6.80 -0.86
N GLY A 81 -10.18 -7.96 -0.43
CA GLY A 81 -10.37 -9.25 -1.09
C GLY A 81 -9.70 -9.36 -2.47
N ARG A 82 -8.91 -8.35 -2.90
CA ARG A 82 -8.30 -8.29 -4.23
C ARG A 82 -6.83 -8.65 -4.20
N ARG A 83 -6.35 -9.27 -5.27
CA ARG A 83 -4.92 -9.61 -5.41
C ARG A 83 -4.14 -8.41 -5.92
N GLU A 84 -2.88 -8.30 -5.49
CA GLU A 84 -1.95 -7.24 -5.88
C GLU A 84 -1.70 -7.21 -7.40
N THR A 85 -1.73 -8.37 -8.06
CA THR A 85 -1.58 -8.49 -9.52
C THR A 85 -2.67 -7.73 -10.28
N GLU A 86 -3.88 -7.67 -9.73
CA GLU A 86 -5.03 -6.96 -10.34
C GLU A 86 -4.89 -5.43 -10.21
N LEU A 87 -3.94 -4.94 -9.40
CA LEU A 87 -3.64 -3.51 -9.25
C LEU A 87 -2.58 -3.04 -10.25
N ILE A 88 -1.62 -3.90 -10.60
CA ILE A 88 -0.51 -3.56 -11.51
C ILE A 88 -1.04 -3.26 -12.92
N ASP A 89 -2.05 -4.02 -13.37
CA ASP A 89 -2.66 -3.84 -14.70
C ASP A 89 -3.24 -2.43 -14.88
N LYS A 90 -3.70 -1.78 -13.80
CA LYS A 90 -4.21 -0.39 -13.84
C LYS A 90 -3.14 0.69 -13.88
N TYR A 91 -1.90 0.37 -13.51
CA TYR A 91 -0.79 1.33 -13.54
C TYR A 91 -0.08 1.35 -14.90
N ALA A 92 -0.36 0.34 -15.74
CA ALA A 92 0.20 0.18 -17.08
C ALA A 92 -0.73 0.73 -18.19
N GLU A 93 -1.96 1.13 -17.86
CA GLU A 93 -2.87 1.93 -18.69
C GLU A 93 -2.55 3.43 -18.55
#